data_AF-A0A4U3FF63-F1
#
_entry.id   AF-A0A4U3FF63-F1
#
_cell.length_a   1.000
_cell.length_b   1.000
_cell.length_c   1.000
_cell.angle_alpha   90.00
_cell.angle_beta   90.00
_cell.angle_gamma   90.00
#
_symmetry.space_group_name_H-M   'P 1'
#
loop_
_entity.id
_entity.type
_entity.pdbx_description
1 polymer ?
#
loop_
_entity_poly.entity_id
_entity_poly.type
_entity_poly.pdbx_seq_one_letter_code
_entity_poly.pdbx_strand_id
1 'polypeptide(L)'
;MSKCELRSTAGDDWTLKNPASCTFLSSWGVHQGAGPGGECVVFGQQIDRGNALTPFGIINAITAANAGSSFCIKPLPPTVHCEVNLSPTLSHGNVLPNSTSSVTIRGTIDCGSTPKVTIVGGGDLELAPGIKTHLDAAAVTEKEIVVSSEMTTYGAMPGQYEGNAIIVVDPQ
;
A
#
# COMPACT_ATOMS: atom_id res chain seq x y z
N MET A 1 31.24 8.69 2.96
CA MET A 1 29.94 9.28 3.35
C MET A 1 29.22 8.27 4.23
N SER A 2 28.94 8.61 5.48
CA SER A 2 28.27 7.70 6.43
C SER A 2 26.78 7.61 6.11
N LYS A 3 26.23 6.41 6.05
CA LYS A 3 24.81 6.18 5.72
C LYS A 3 23.92 6.52 6.92
N CYS A 4 22.83 7.24 6.67
CA CYS A 4 21.77 7.42 7.65
C CYS A 4 20.87 6.17 7.60
N GLU A 5 20.61 5.56 8.75
CA GLU A 5 19.89 4.28 8.87
C GLU A 5 18.67 4.43 9.78
N LEU A 6 17.47 4.29 9.22
CA LEU A 6 16.25 4.07 9.98
C LEU A 6 16.17 2.59 10.39
N ARG A 7 15.68 2.32 11.59
CA ARG A 7 15.45 0.99 12.15
C ARG A 7 14.08 0.98 12.81
N SER A 8 13.25 0.02 12.41
CA SER A 8 12.07 -0.31 13.19
C SER A 8 12.51 -1.16 14.39
N THR A 9 12.30 -0.64 15.61
CA THR A 9 12.78 -1.28 16.85
C THR A 9 11.71 -2.17 17.51
N ALA A 10 10.43 -1.82 17.40
CA ALA A 10 9.26 -2.69 17.65
C ALA A 10 7.97 -1.90 17.36
N GLY A 11 6.97 -2.57 16.76
CA GLY A 11 5.54 -2.18 16.74
C GLY A 11 5.23 -0.69 16.53
N ASP A 12 5.44 -0.19 15.33
CA ASP A 12 5.05 1.15 14.84
C ASP A 12 6.07 2.28 15.04
N ASP A 13 7.22 2.03 15.68
CA ASP A 13 8.26 3.05 15.87
C ASP A 13 9.42 2.90 14.86
N TRP A 14 9.80 4.03 14.23
CA TRP A 14 10.92 4.16 13.30
C TRP A 14 11.99 5.06 13.92
N THR A 15 13.03 4.46 14.49
CA THR A 15 14.12 5.19 15.14
C THR A 15 15.38 5.19 14.28
N LEU A 16 16.21 6.23 14.37
CA LEU A 16 17.50 6.25 13.69
C LEU A 16 18.52 5.43 14.47
N LYS A 17 19.11 4.44 13.80
CA LYS A 17 20.08 3.50 14.38
C LYS A 17 21.43 4.16 14.65
N ASN A 18 21.78 5.18 13.86
CA ASN A 18 23.04 5.92 13.95
C ASN A 18 22.77 7.43 13.73
N PRO A 19 22.15 8.14 14.67
CA PRO A 19 21.82 9.56 14.48
C PRO A 19 23.08 10.40 14.20
N ALA A 20 24.23 10.04 14.76
CA ALA A 20 25.50 10.75 14.51
C ALA A 20 25.99 10.70 13.04
N SER A 21 25.49 9.76 12.22
CA SER A 21 25.74 9.75 10.77
C SER A 21 24.69 10.51 9.96
N CYS A 22 23.68 11.09 10.63
CA CYS A 22 22.60 11.87 10.06
C CYS A 22 22.75 13.35 10.43
N THR A 23 22.29 14.24 9.55
CA THR A 23 22.23 15.68 9.83
C THR A 23 20.81 16.04 10.27
N PHE A 24 20.67 16.64 11.45
CA PHE A 24 19.38 17.09 12.00
C PHE A 24 19.30 18.60 12.04
N LEU A 25 18.12 19.15 11.80
CA LEU A 25 17.81 20.56 11.97
C LEU A 25 16.79 20.71 13.12
N SER A 26 17.03 21.67 14.01
CA SER A 26 16.23 21.91 15.23
C SER A 26 15.04 22.85 15.02
N SER A 27 14.77 23.26 13.78
CA SER A 27 13.66 24.14 13.43
C SER A 27 13.12 23.78 12.05
N TRP A 28 11.79 23.80 11.90
CA TRP A 28 11.14 23.74 10.59
C TRP A 28 11.54 24.98 9.78
N GLY A 29 12.24 24.77 8.67
CA GLY A 29 12.75 25.83 7.83
C GLY A 29 13.15 25.29 6.46
N VAL A 30 13.42 26.19 5.52
CA VAL A 30 13.87 25.84 4.17
C VAL A 30 15.22 25.11 4.29
N HIS A 31 15.25 23.79 4.06
CA HIS A 31 16.52 23.07 4.01
C HIS A 31 17.11 23.09 2.60
N GLN A 32 18.44 23.14 2.52
CA GLN A 32 19.17 22.85 1.29
C GLN A 32 19.01 21.34 1.02
N GLY A 33 18.01 20.97 0.22
CA GLY A 33 17.80 19.59 -0.22
C GLY A 33 16.37 19.02 -0.15
N ALA A 34 15.32 19.83 0.02
CA ALA A 34 13.94 19.36 0.27
C ALA A 34 13.02 20.50 0.80
N GLY A 35 12.81 21.57 0.01
CA GLY A 35 11.90 22.67 0.39
C GLY A 35 10.44 22.22 0.64
N PRO A 36 9.49 23.13 0.91
CA PRO A 36 8.07 22.78 1.04
C PRO A 36 7.59 21.90 -0.13
N GLY A 37 7.11 20.69 0.16
CA GLY A 37 6.90 19.62 -0.83
C GLY A 37 8.06 18.60 -0.93
N GLY A 38 9.02 18.65 -0.01
CA GLY A 38 10.19 17.78 0.09
C GLY A 38 9.98 16.50 0.88
N GLU A 39 8.78 16.30 1.42
CA GLU A 39 8.35 15.08 2.08
C GLU A 39 7.40 14.34 1.13
N CYS A 40 7.73 13.09 0.79
CA CYS A 40 6.82 12.21 0.08
C CYS A 40 6.39 11.06 0.99
N VAL A 41 5.06 10.94 1.14
CA VAL A 41 4.44 9.79 1.78
C VAL A 41 4.26 8.72 0.71
N VAL A 42 4.93 7.59 0.89
CA VAL A 42 4.76 6.42 0.05
C VAL A 42 3.94 5.40 0.83
N PHE A 43 2.80 5.00 0.26
CA PHE A 43 2.00 3.91 0.81
C PHE A 43 2.54 2.58 0.29
N GLY A 44 2.60 1.59 1.16
CA GLY A 44 3.05 0.25 0.81
C GLY A 44 2.46 -0.81 1.72
N GLN A 45 2.34 -2.02 1.20
CA GLN A 45 1.92 -3.18 1.96
C GLN A 45 3.13 -3.80 2.65
N GLN A 46 3.06 -4.02 3.96
CA GLN A 46 4.12 -4.72 4.67
C GLN A 46 4.15 -6.19 4.23
N ILE A 47 5.27 -6.64 3.67
CA ILE A 47 5.47 -8.03 3.24
C ILE A 47 6.25 -8.85 4.27
N ASP A 48 7.16 -8.21 5.00
CA ASP A 48 7.90 -8.80 6.12
C ASP A 48 8.33 -7.72 7.13
N ARG A 49 9.16 -8.08 8.11
CA ARG A 49 9.74 -7.07 9.02
C ARG A 49 10.75 -6.18 8.28
N GLY A 50 10.31 -4.97 7.97
CA GLY A 50 11.17 -3.88 7.49
C GLY A 50 11.13 -3.68 5.99
N ASN A 51 10.47 -4.55 5.22
CA ASN A 51 10.18 -4.33 3.81
C ASN A 51 8.68 -4.02 3.59
N ALA A 52 8.43 -2.95 2.84
CA ALA A 52 7.12 -2.59 2.32
C ALA A 52 7.14 -2.69 0.80
N LEU A 53 6.15 -3.36 0.23
CA LEU A 53 5.92 -3.40 -1.20
C LEU A 53 5.11 -2.15 -1.60
N THR A 54 5.70 -1.33 -2.44
CA THR A 54 5.15 -0.04 -2.88
C THR A 54 4.88 -0.06 -4.38
N PRO A 55 4.19 0.95 -4.95
CA PRO A 55 4.04 1.09 -6.41
C PRO A 55 5.38 1.13 -7.17
N PHE A 56 6.48 1.47 -6.51
CA PHE A 56 7.83 1.53 -7.09
C PHE A 56 8.66 0.28 -6.83
N GLY A 57 8.06 -0.77 -6.26
CA GLY A 57 8.73 -2.00 -5.84
C GLY A 57 8.96 -2.06 -4.33
N ILE A 58 9.79 -3.01 -3.90
CA ILE A 58 10.08 -3.22 -2.48
C ILE A 58 10.99 -2.11 -1.95
N ILE A 59 10.52 -1.41 -0.93
CA ILE A 59 11.25 -0.37 -0.21
C ILE A 59 11.46 -0.81 1.24
N ASN A 60 12.63 -0.53 1.80
CA ASN A 60 12.92 -0.70 3.22
C ASN A 60 13.45 0.58 3.84
N ALA A 61 13.62 0.57 5.16
CA ALA A 61 14.09 1.70 5.96
C ALA A 61 15.38 2.33 5.41
N ILE A 62 16.33 1.50 4.99
CA ILE A 62 17.65 1.93 4.50
C ILE A 62 17.49 2.55 3.11
N THR A 63 16.74 1.90 2.23
CA THR A 63 16.46 2.40 0.88
C THR A 63 15.74 3.74 0.95
N ALA A 64 14.70 3.87 1.78
CA ALA A 64 13.98 5.13 1.97
C ALA A 64 14.88 6.26 2.52
N ALA A 65 15.65 5.98 3.58
CA ALA A 65 16.53 6.98 4.20
C ALA A 65 17.67 7.47 3.28
N ASN A 66 18.10 6.64 2.32
CA ASN A 66 19.23 6.94 1.43
C ASN A 66 18.83 7.34 0.01
N ALA A 67 17.53 7.38 -0.30
CA ALA A 67 17.06 7.70 -1.65
C ALA A 67 17.13 9.20 -2.02
N GLY A 68 17.26 10.08 -1.02
CA GLY A 68 17.00 11.51 -1.22
C GLY A 68 15.62 11.73 -1.85
N SER A 69 15.53 12.64 -2.82
CA SER A 69 14.29 12.93 -3.55
C SER A 69 13.96 11.93 -4.68
N SER A 70 14.73 10.84 -4.83
CA SER A 70 14.60 9.93 -6.00
C SER A 70 13.29 9.15 -6.00
N PHE A 71 12.71 8.89 -4.82
CA PHE A 71 11.34 8.37 -4.67
C PHE A 71 10.33 9.48 -4.36
N CYS A 72 10.79 10.74 -4.40
CA CYS A 72 9.99 11.95 -4.21
C CYS A 72 9.75 12.66 -5.54
N ILE A 73 9.60 11.90 -6.64
CA ILE A 73 8.99 12.47 -7.84
C ILE A 73 7.52 12.66 -7.47
N LYS A 74 7.16 13.88 -7.06
CA LYS A 74 5.78 14.32 -7.10
C LYS A 74 5.46 14.46 -8.58
N PRO A 75 4.77 13.49 -9.23
CA PRO A 75 4.27 13.76 -10.57
C PRO A 75 3.50 15.08 -10.51
N LEU A 76 3.60 15.88 -11.57
CA LEU A 76 2.68 17.01 -11.69
C LEU A 76 1.28 16.46 -11.43
N PRO A 77 0.48 17.10 -10.55
CA PRO A 77 -0.84 16.61 -10.25
C PRO A 77 -1.54 16.37 -11.59
N PRO A 78 -2.09 15.17 -11.81
CA PRO A 78 -2.70 14.86 -13.09
C PRO A 78 -3.76 15.92 -13.38
N THR A 79 -3.87 16.34 -14.65
CA THR A 79 -4.93 17.30 -15.07
C THR A 79 -6.33 16.74 -14.84
N VAL A 80 -6.42 15.43 -14.63
CA VAL A 80 -7.63 14.69 -14.28
C VAL A 80 -7.50 14.26 -12.81
N HIS A 81 -8.46 14.70 -11.99
CA HIS A 81 -8.58 14.21 -10.63
C HIS A 81 -9.28 12.86 -10.61
N CYS A 82 -8.84 11.98 -9.72
CA CYS A 82 -9.44 10.67 -9.53
C CYS A 82 -10.25 10.63 -8.24
N GLU A 83 -11.54 10.43 -8.36
CA GLU A 83 -12.44 10.17 -7.24
C GLU A 83 -12.89 8.71 -7.29
N VAL A 84 -12.79 8.02 -6.16
CA VAL A 84 -13.22 6.63 -6.02
C VAL A 84 -14.21 6.56 -4.87
N ASN A 85 -15.40 6.06 -5.16
CA ASN A 85 -16.40 5.76 -4.15
C ASN A 85 -16.65 4.24 -4.15
N LEU A 86 -16.02 3.57 -3.19
CA LEU A 86 -16.07 2.13 -3.03
C LEU A 86 -16.17 1.81 -1.53
N SER A 87 -16.89 0.74 -1.19
CA SER A 87 -16.89 0.25 0.19
C SER A 87 -15.45 -0.07 0.63
N PRO A 88 -14.96 0.49 1.75
CA PRO A 88 -13.61 0.21 2.24
C PRO A 88 -13.48 -1.22 2.81
N THR A 89 -14.61 -1.93 2.96
CA THR A 89 -14.65 -3.27 3.55
C THR A 89 -15.29 -4.26 2.59
N LEU A 90 -14.64 -5.42 2.47
CA LEU A 90 -15.14 -6.60 1.80
C LEU A 90 -15.22 -7.73 2.84
N SER A 91 -16.39 -8.35 3.00
CA SER A 91 -16.62 -9.37 4.02
C SER A 91 -17.12 -10.67 3.41
N HIS A 92 -16.42 -11.77 3.72
CA HIS A 92 -16.84 -13.13 3.37
C HIS A 92 -17.86 -13.73 4.35
N GLY A 93 -18.20 -13.03 5.43
CA GLY A 93 -19.09 -13.53 6.48
C GLY A 93 -18.55 -14.80 7.13
N ASN A 94 -19.44 -15.76 7.40
CA ASN A 94 -19.07 -17.06 7.95
C ASN A 94 -18.66 -18.01 6.82
N VAL A 95 -17.41 -18.45 6.82
CA VAL A 95 -16.86 -19.40 5.85
C VAL A 95 -16.63 -20.75 6.53
N LEU A 96 -17.06 -21.84 5.88
CA LEU A 96 -16.91 -23.19 6.42
C LEU A 96 -15.45 -23.68 6.28
N PRO A 97 -14.96 -24.58 7.14
CA PRO A 97 -13.65 -25.20 6.94
C PRO A 97 -13.57 -25.96 5.60
N ASN A 98 -12.41 -25.94 4.96
CA ASN A 98 -12.15 -26.62 3.67
C ASN A 98 -13.07 -26.16 2.55
N SER A 99 -13.40 -24.86 2.53
CA SER A 99 -14.29 -24.26 1.54
C SER A 99 -13.70 -23.03 0.87
N THR A 100 -14.36 -22.63 -0.22
CA THR A 100 -14.09 -21.40 -0.95
C THR A 100 -15.26 -20.44 -0.75
N SER A 101 -14.96 -19.14 -0.64
CA SER A 101 -15.93 -18.06 -0.59
C SER A 101 -15.53 -16.96 -1.56
N SER A 102 -16.47 -16.47 -2.35
CA SER A 102 -16.23 -15.37 -3.30
C SER A 102 -17.17 -14.22 -3.03
N VAL A 103 -16.63 -13.01 -2.98
CA VAL A 103 -17.39 -11.78 -2.74
C VAL A 103 -16.92 -10.71 -3.71
N THR A 104 -17.87 -9.94 -4.23
CA THR A 104 -17.60 -8.82 -5.13
C THR A 104 -18.28 -7.57 -4.60
N ILE A 105 -17.53 -6.48 -4.56
CA ILE A 105 -18.05 -5.14 -4.31
C ILE A 105 -17.91 -4.30 -5.58
N ARG A 106 -18.84 -3.37 -5.76
CA ARG A 106 -18.87 -2.43 -6.87
C ARG A 106 -18.88 -1.02 -6.33
N GLY A 107 -18.22 -0.13 -7.05
CA GLY A 107 -18.15 1.29 -6.71
C GLY A 107 -18.11 2.13 -7.96
N THR A 108 -18.15 3.44 -7.76
CA THR A 108 -17.99 4.40 -8.85
C THR A 108 -16.58 4.95 -8.85
N ILE A 109 -16.07 5.23 -10.05
CA ILE A 109 -14.82 5.96 -10.25
C ILE A 109 -15.07 7.13 -11.18
N ASP A 110 -14.37 8.23 -10.96
CA ASP A 110 -14.25 9.33 -11.91
C ASP A 110 -12.77 9.65 -12.01
N CYS A 111 -12.10 9.14 -13.04
CA CYS A 111 -10.64 9.14 -13.13
C CYS A 111 -10.20 9.12 -14.61
N GLY A 112 -10.87 9.92 -15.43
CA GLY A 112 -10.63 10.01 -16.87
C GLY A 112 -11.33 8.92 -17.68
N SER A 113 -11.07 8.88 -18.99
CA SER A 113 -11.70 7.92 -19.91
C SER A 113 -11.17 6.50 -19.78
N THR A 114 -9.95 6.35 -19.26
CA THR A 114 -9.22 5.08 -19.21
C THR A 114 -8.56 4.87 -17.85
N PRO A 115 -9.34 4.78 -16.76
CA PRO A 115 -8.77 4.60 -15.43
C PRO A 115 -8.02 3.28 -15.31
N LYS A 116 -6.79 3.35 -14.80
CA LYS A 116 -5.96 2.18 -14.52
C LYS A 116 -6.10 1.82 -13.04
N VAL A 117 -6.45 0.56 -12.77
CA VAL A 117 -6.54 0.02 -11.40
C VAL A 117 -5.35 -0.90 -11.16
N THR A 118 -4.71 -0.79 -10.00
CA THR A 118 -3.57 -1.65 -9.62
C THR A 118 -3.65 -1.99 -8.14
N ILE A 119 -3.50 -3.27 -7.81
CA ILE A 119 -3.37 -3.73 -6.43
C ILE A 119 -1.88 -3.67 -6.06
N VAL A 120 -1.54 -2.83 -5.08
CA VAL A 120 -0.16 -2.69 -4.61
C VAL A 120 0.25 -4.01 -3.97
N GLY A 121 1.27 -4.61 -4.54
CA GLY A 121 1.83 -5.88 -4.06
C GLY A 121 1.17 -7.15 -4.61
N GLY A 122 0.19 -7.00 -5.49
CA GLY A 122 -0.52 -8.12 -6.10
C GLY A 122 -1.78 -8.51 -5.36
N GLY A 123 -2.57 -9.40 -5.98
CA GLY A 123 -3.86 -9.83 -5.46
C GLY A 123 -3.79 -10.94 -4.40
N ASP A 124 -2.68 -11.68 -4.34
CA ASP A 124 -2.56 -12.85 -3.47
C ASP A 124 -2.15 -12.47 -2.05
N LEU A 125 -2.98 -12.85 -1.08
CA LEU A 125 -2.81 -12.57 0.34
C LEU A 125 -2.92 -13.86 1.15
N GLU A 126 -2.01 -14.06 2.11
CA GLU A 126 -2.15 -15.08 3.15
C GLU A 126 -2.55 -14.39 4.45
N LEU A 127 -3.79 -14.60 4.89
CA LEU A 127 -4.32 -13.95 6.10
C LEU A 127 -3.87 -14.68 7.37
N ALA A 128 -3.77 -16.00 7.28
CA ALA A 128 -3.30 -16.90 8.33
C ALA A 128 -2.94 -18.25 7.70
N PRO A 129 -2.21 -19.13 8.43
CA PRO A 129 -1.98 -20.49 7.97
C PRO A 129 -3.29 -21.20 7.60
N GLY A 130 -3.37 -21.62 6.33
CA GLY A 130 -4.57 -22.27 5.78
C GLY A 130 -5.65 -21.32 5.28
N ILE A 131 -5.45 -20.00 5.29
CA ILE A 131 -6.38 -19.01 4.75
C ILE A 131 -5.68 -18.16 3.70
N LYS A 132 -6.02 -18.41 2.43
CA LYS A 132 -5.50 -17.66 1.29
C LYS A 132 -6.63 -16.90 0.63
N THR A 133 -6.33 -15.70 0.16
CA THR A 133 -7.25 -14.83 -0.56
C THR A 133 -6.59 -14.34 -1.84
N HIS A 134 -7.35 -14.32 -2.92
CA HIS A 134 -6.98 -13.67 -4.17
C HIS A 134 -7.92 -12.50 -4.42
N LEU A 135 -7.37 -11.29 -4.48
CA LEU A 135 -8.06 -10.07 -4.85
C LEU A 135 -7.83 -9.74 -6.32
N ASP A 136 -8.92 -9.43 -7.01
CA ASP A 136 -8.90 -8.83 -8.34
C ASP A 136 -9.59 -7.46 -8.28
N ALA A 137 -9.06 -6.48 -8.98
CA ALA A 137 -9.60 -5.13 -9.02
C ALA A 137 -9.45 -4.55 -10.42
N ALA A 138 -10.56 -4.12 -11.00
CA ALA A 138 -10.59 -3.59 -12.36
C ALA A 138 -11.60 -2.46 -12.51
N ALA A 139 -11.26 -1.48 -13.35
CA ALA A 139 -12.24 -0.57 -13.91
C ALA A 139 -12.97 -1.31 -15.05
N VAL A 140 -14.25 -1.63 -14.85
CA VAL A 140 -15.06 -2.34 -15.85
C VAL A 140 -15.65 -1.39 -16.88
N THR A 141 -15.80 -0.12 -16.51
CA THR A 141 -16.12 1.01 -17.39
C THR A 141 -15.33 2.23 -16.93
N GLU A 142 -15.40 3.33 -17.68
CA GLU A 142 -14.82 4.62 -17.26
C GLU A 142 -15.41 5.16 -15.93
N LYS A 143 -16.57 4.63 -15.47
CA LYS A 143 -17.27 5.08 -14.26
C LYS A 143 -17.46 4.04 -13.17
N GLU A 144 -17.02 2.81 -13.39
CA GLU A 144 -17.29 1.70 -12.48
C GLU A 144 -16.01 0.91 -12.18
N ILE A 145 -15.75 0.74 -10.88
CA ILE A 145 -14.73 -0.17 -10.36
C ILE A 145 -15.40 -1.39 -9.73
N VAL A 146 -14.81 -2.55 -9.98
CA VAL A 146 -15.22 -3.82 -9.38
C VAL A 146 -14.01 -4.39 -8.66
N VAL A 147 -14.22 -4.80 -7.41
CA VAL A 147 -13.22 -5.51 -6.62
C VAL A 147 -13.82 -6.84 -6.18
N SER A 148 -13.16 -7.92 -6.56
CA SER A 148 -13.56 -9.28 -6.22
C SER A 148 -12.50 -9.92 -5.33
N SER A 149 -12.95 -10.73 -4.38
CA SER A 149 -12.12 -11.50 -3.48
C SER A 149 -12.56 -12.95 -3.52
N GLU A 150 -11.62 -13.86 -3.75
CA GLU A 150 -11.81 -15.30 -3.60
C GLU A 150 -10.95 -15.79 -2.44
N MET A 151 -11.60 -16.29 -1.40
CA MET A 151 -10.95 -16.83 -0.20
C MET A 151 -11.06 -18.35 -0.20
N THR A 152 -9.95 -19.02 0.11
CA THR A 152 -9.89 -20.47 0.36
C THR A 152 -9.45 -20.73 1.79
N THR A 153 -10.14 -21.64 2.48
CA THR A 153 -9.85 -22.03 3.86
C THR A 153 -9.51 -23.51 3.91
N TYR A 154 -8.24 -23.90 3.94
CA TYR A 154 -7.83 -25.31 3.98
C TYR A 154 -6.91 -25.57 5.17
N GLY A 155 -7.36 -26.38 6.12
CA GLY A 155 -6.61 -26.62 7.37
C GLY A 155 -6.48 -25.38 8.28
N ALA A 156 -7.32 -24.36 8.06
CA ALA A 156 -7.37 -23.17 8.88
C ALA A 156 -7.94 -23.47 10.28
N MET A 157 -7.43 -22.77 11.30
CA MET A 157 -8.05 -22.80 12.62
C MET A 157 -9.37 -22.00 12.61
N PRO A 158 -10.35 -22.34 13.46
CA PRO A 158 -11.53 -21.50 13.64
C PRO A 158 -11.16 -20.16 14.26
N GLY A 159 -11.70 -19.06 13.72
CA GLY A 159 -11.41 -17.71 14.22
C GLY A 159 -11.95 -16.61 13.31
N GLN A 160 -11.72 -15.36 13.73
CA GLN A 160 -11.92 -14.18 12.91
C GLN A 160 -10.58 -13.78 12.27
N TYR A 161 -10.64 -13.41 11.01
CA TYR A 161 -9.46 -13.07 10.21
C TYR A 161 -9.71 -11.79 9.44
N GLU A 162 -8.70 -10.94 9.41
CA GLU A 162 -8.72 -9.64 8.73
C GLU A 162 -7.42 -9.47 7.94
N GLY A 163 -7.53 -8.74 6.83
CA GLY A 163 -6.40 -8.41 5.97
C GLY A 163 -6.62 -7.07 5.31
N ASN A 164 -5.53 -6.46 4.86
CA ASN A 164 -5.56 -5.16 4.21
C ASN A 164 -4.86 -5.25 2.85
N ALA A 165 -5.45 -4.59 1.87
CA ALA A 165 -4.86 -4.39 0.54
C ALA A 165 -4.98 -2.92 0.16
N ILE A 166 -4.08 -2.46 -0.69
CA ILE A 166 -4.09 -1.10 -1.21
C ILE A 166 -4.38 -1.17 -2.70
N ILE A 167 -5.47 -0.52 -3.11
CA ILE A 167 -5.86 -0.38 -4.51
C ILE A 167 -5.56 1.05 -4.92
N VAL A 168 -4.75 1.21 -5.97
CA VAL A 168 -4.40 2.49 -6.57
C VAL A 168 -5.19 2.62 -7.87
N VAL A 169 -5.80 3.79 -8.07
CA VAL A 169 -6.53 4.15 -9.29
C VAL A 169 -5.88 5.38 -9.87
N ASP A 170 -5.34 5.25 -11.08
CA ASP A 170 -4.60 6.29 -11.79
C ASP A 170 -5.33 6.71 -13.08
N PRO A 171 -5.32 8.00 -13.44
CA PRO A 171 -5.84 8.45 -14.72
C PRO A 171 -4.82 8.13 -15.83
N GLN A 172 -5.28 7.54 -16.94
CA GLN A 172 -4.49 7.41 -18.17
C GLN A 172 -4.95 8.42 -19.21
#